data_AF-A0A8H6G1W3-F1
#
_entry.id   AF-A0A8H6G1W3-F1
#
_cell.length_a   1.000
_cell.length_b   1.000
_cell.length_c   1.000
_cell.angle_alpha   90.00
_cell.angle_beta   90.00
_cell.angle_gamma   90.00
#
_symmetry.space_group_name_H-M   'P 1'
#
loop_
_entity.id
_entity.type
_entity.pdbx_description
1 polymer ?
#
loop_
_entity_poly.entity_id
_entity_poly.type
_entity_poly.pdbx_seq_one_letter_code
_entity_poly.pdbx_strand_id
1 'polypeptide(L)'
;MSRRIDPRRPKELTEAQSASIRQEEEIQELRGRRDELFQRIRHQFTFIYRAEGHAIYDQYEEAKRAVDRKIKARERELMKQIQKEYDAIAPVQDMRAQLEGDVELLSLILPASGPDEFAFVERSRIAKAFFDPPSTRGPEGDVDCRVSIVDDMVSLCIRQEGVFRKARRIRRIQGRKSHPRDADTECTSNAVKSESTSESDFPGPHLFPARCKPYQCLYCLGDANLPLEERLHNLGSKYSLQRHFDRRHPFPPGEPCPFPHSVCSAVTLNSVMHFKNHAAKVHGIYMSDKV
;
A
#
# COMPACT_ATOMS: atom_id res chain seq x y z
N MET A 1 18.90 -1.71 11.28
CA MET A 1 18.47 -1.70 9.86
C MET A 1 18.26 -3.13 9.37
N SER A 2 17.09 -3.49 8.85
CA SER A 2 16.88 -4.81 8.24
C SER A 2 17.59 -4.85 6.88
N ARG A 3 18.53 -5.78 6.68
CA ARG A 3 19.34 -5.91 5.44
C ARG A 3 18.51 -6.09 4.15
N ARG A 4 17.21 -6.39 4.29
CA ARG A 4 16.27 -6.46 3.16
C ARG A 4 15.88 -5.08 2.61
N ILE A 5 16.23 -4.01 3.31
CA ILE A 5 15.91 -2.61 2.96
C ILE A 5 17.19 -1.82 2.65
N ASP A 6 18.28 -2.50 2.29
CA ASP A 6 19.48 -1.83 1.81
C ASP A 6 19.25 -1.38 0.35
N PRO A 7 19.34 -0.07 0.04
CA PRO A 7 19.20 0.43 -1.33
C PRO A 7 20.31 -0.07 -2.28
N ARG A 8 21.50 -0.41 -1.76
CA ARG A 8 22.67 -0.85 -2.55
C ARG A 8 22.67 -2.34 -2.88
N ARG A 9 21.81 -3.13 -2.22
CA ARG A 9 21.67 -4.56 -2.50
C ARG A 9 21.14 -4.78 -3.93
N PRO A 10 21.84 -5.57 -4.78
CA PRO A 10 21.42 -5.80 -6.17
C PRO A 10 19.99 -6.34 -6.29
N LYS A 11 19.17 -5.69 -7.12
CA LYS A 11 17.75 -6.03 -7.33
C LYS A 11 17.47 -6.63 -8.70
N GLU A 12 18.32 -6.32 -9.68
CA GLU A 12 18.18 -6.72 -11.08
C GLU A 12 19.55 -7.16 -11.62
N LEU A 13 19.52 -8.05 -12.62
CA LEU A 13 20.73 -8.41 -13.36
C LEU A 13 21.11 -7.30 -14.31
N THR A 14 22.40 -7.16 -14.60
CA THR A 14 22.85 -6.30 -15.67
C THR A 14 22.47 -6.88 -17.03
N GLU A 15 22.39 -6.03 -18.05
CA GLU A 15 22.09 -6.46 -19.41
C GLU A 15 23.10 -7.51 -19.90
N ALA A 16 24.39 -7.31 -19.60
CA ALA A 16 25.45 -8.25 -19.94
C ALA A 16 25.25 -9.64 -19.29
N GLN A 17 24.87 -9.67 -18.01
CA GLN A 17 24.56 -10.93 -17.30
C GLN A 17 23.35 -11.64 -17.93
N SER A 18 22.29 -10.88 -18.23
CA SER A 18 21.09 -11.44 -18.87
C SER A 18 21.36 -11.94 -20.29
N ALA A 19 22.27 -11.30 -21.03
CA ALA A 19 22.68 -11.70 -22.36
C ALA A 19 23.52 -12.98 -22.34
N SER A 20 24.44 -13.10 -21.37
CA SER A 20 25.25 -14.30 -21.17
C SER A 20 24.38 -15.52 -20.90
N ILE A 21 23.37 -15.41 -20.03
CA ILE A 21 22.39 -16.50 -19.79
C ILE A 21 21.71 -16.94 -21.09
N ARG A 22 21.35 -15.99 -21.96
CA ARG A 22 20.69 -16.32 -23.23
C ARG A 22 21.61 -17.03 -24.22
N GLN A 23 22.93 -16.98 -24.02
CA GLN A 23 23.93 -17.64 -24.86
C GLN A 23 24.30 -19.03 -24.34
N GLU A 24 23.84 -19.45 -23.16
CA GLU A 24 24.08 -20.79 -22.63
C GLU A 24 23.60 -21.88 -23.59
N GLU A 25 24.40 -22.93 -23.75
CA GLU A 25 24.17 -24.03 -24.69
C GLU A 25 22.79 -24.66 -24.49
N GLU A 26 22.40 -24.98 -23.25
CA GLU A 26 21.09 -25.56 -22.93
C GLU A 26 19.91 -24.67 -23.39
N ILE A 27 20.07 -23.35 -23.33
CA ILE A 27 19.03 -22.40 -23.75
C ILE A 27 19.01 -22.29 -25.28
N GLN A 28 20.16 -22.37 -25.93
CA GLN A 28 20.28 -22.39 -27.39
C GLN A 28 19.67 -23.67 -27.98
N GLU A 29 19.91 -24.84 -27.38
CA GLU A 29 19.27 -26.11 -27.80
C GLU A 29 17.74 -26.03 -27.72
N LEU A 30 17.20 -25.52 -26.61
CA LEU A 30 15.76 -25.34 -26.44
C LEU A 30 15.18 -24.34 -27.47
N ARG A 31 15.94 -23.30 -27.83
CA ARG A 31 15.57 -22.36 -28.90
C ARG A 31 15.59 -23.03 -30.27
N GLY A 32 16.62 -23.83 -30.55
CA GLY A 32 16.72 -24.62 -31.78
C GLY A 32 15.48 -25.50 -31.97
N ARG A 33 15.11 -26.28 -30.95
CA ARG A 33 13.89 -27.12 -30.98
C ARG A 33 12.62 -26.32 -31.19
N ARG A 34 12.48 -25.16 -30.55
CA ARG A 34 11.34 -24.25 -30.77
C ARG A 34 11.30 -23.76 -32.22
N ASP A 35 12.45 -23.40 -32.78
CA ASP A 35 12.56 -22.84 -34.13
C ASP A 35 12.32 -23.89 -35.21
N GLU A 36 12.77 -25.13 -34.99
CA GLU A 36 12.44 -26.29 -35.82
C GLU A 36 10.92 -26.53 -35.86
N LEU A 37 10.25 -26.54 -34.70
CA LEU A 37 8.80 -26.71 -34.62
C LEU A 37 8.07 -25.55 -35.30
N PHE A 38 8.55 -24.31 -35.13
CA PHE A 38 8.04 -23.14 -35.82
C PHE A 38 8.14 -23.29 -37.35
N GLN A 39 9.29 -23.74 -37.85
CA GLN A 39 9.49 -23.97 -39.28
C GLN A 39 8.55 -25.06 -39.80
N ARG A 40 8.40 -26.18 -39.08
CA ARG A 40 7.46 -27.25 -39.47
C ARG A 40 6.03 -26.76 -39.52
N ILE A 41 5.60 -25.96 -38.54
CA ILE A 41 4.29 -25.31 -38.54
C ILE A 41 4.13 -24.38 -39.75
N ARG A 42 5.15 -23.57 -40.05
CA ARG A 42 5.14 -22.66 -41.20
C ARG A 42 5.06 -23.41 -42.54
N HIS A 43 5.73 -24.55 -42.66
CA HIS A 43 5.64 -25.40 -43.85
C HIS A 43 4.28 -26.06 -44.03
N GLN A 44 3.64 -26.53 -42.94
CA GLN A 44 2.37 -27.26 -43.02
C GLN A 44 1.13 -26.35 -43.05
N PHE A 45 1.13 -25.28 -42.24
CA PHE A 45 -0.05 -24.46 -41.99
C PHE A 45 0.10 -23.01 -42.46
N THR A 46 1.27 -22.62 -42.97
CA THR A 46 1.71 -21.24 -43.31
C THR A 46 1.78 -20.27 -42.14
N PHE A 47 0.76 -20.24 -41.28
CA PHE A 47 0.66 -19.37 -40.12
C PHE A 47 0.49 -20.19 -38.84
N ILE A 48 1.09 -19.72 -37.74
CA ILE A 48 1.08 -20.42 -36.45
C ILE A 48 -0.34 -20.62 -35.91
N TYR A 49 -1.19 -19.60 -35.98
CA TYR A 49 -2.54 -19.67 -35.43
C TYR A 49 -3.41 -20.71 -36.14
N ARG A 50 -3.09 -21.09 -37.38
CA ARG A 50 -3.81 -22.14 -38.12
C ARG A 50 -3.44 -23.55 -37.66
N ALA A 51 -2.33 -23.70 -36.95
CA ALA A 51 -1.94 -24.97 -36.33
C ALA A 51 -2.57 -25.16 -34.94
N GLU A 52 -3.32 -24.17 -34.43
CA GLU A 52 -4.00 -24.26 -33.13
C GLU A 52 -4.99 -25.45 -33.13
N GLY A 53 -4.89 -26.31 -32.11
CA GLY A 53 -5.62 -27.57 -32.03
C GLY A 53 -4.91 -28.79 -32.62
N HIS A 54 -3.76 -28.62 -33.27
CA HIS A 54 -2.90 -29.73 -33.69
C HIS A 54 -1.78 -30.01 -32.68
N ALA A 55 -1.39 -31.28 -32.56
CA ALA A 55 -0.33 -31.72 -31.64
C ALA A 55 1.01 -30.98 -31.85
N ILE A 56 1.31 -30.54 -33.07
CA ILE A 56 2.55 -29.81 -33.37
C ILE A 56 2.56 -28.40 -32.74
N TYR A 57 1.39 -27.77 -32.63
CA TYR A 57 1.25 -26.48 -31.97
C TYR A 57 1.46 -26.61 -30.45
N ASP A 58 0.93 -27.66 -29.84
CA ASP A 58 1.14 -27.94 -28.42
C ASP A 58 2.62 -28.16 -28.11
N GLN A 59 3.34 -28.92 -28.95
CA GLN A 59 4.78 -29.11 -28.83
C GLN A 59 5.56 -27.79 -28.98
N TYR A 60 5.15 -26.92 -29.90
CA TYR A 60 5.76 -25.61 -30.07
C TYR A 60 5.56 -24.71 -28.85
N GLU A 61 4.34 -24.65 -28.31
CA GLU A 61 4.02 -23.89 -27.10
C GLU A 61 4.75 -24.46 -25.88
N GLU A 62 4.89 -25.78 -25.77
CA GLU A 62 5.70 -26.41 -24.73
C GLU A 62 7.17 -26.03 -24.84
N ALA A 63 7.75 -26.08 -26.04
CA ALA A 63 9.14 -25.69 -26.30
C ALA A 63 9.38 -24.20 -25.95
N LYS A 64 8.45 -23.32 -26.35
CA LYS A 64 8.48 -21.89 -25.99
C LYS A 64 8.46 -21.69 -24.48
N ARG A 65 7.56 -22.38 -23.76
CA ARG A 65 7.51 -22.33 -22.29
C ARG A 65 8.77 -22.91 -21.66
N ALA A 66 9.37 -23.94 -22.26
CA ALA A 66 10.61 -24.53 -21.77
C ALA A 66 11.77 -23.52 -21.82
N VAL A 67 11.92 -22.79 -22.94
CA VAL A 67 12.89 -21.68 -23.07
C VAL A 67 12.65 -20.63 -21.97
N ASP A 68 11.43 -20.14 -21.84
CA ASP A 68 11.10 -19.09 -20.86
C ASP A 68 11.34 -19.54 -19.41
N ARG A 69 10.99 -20.79 -19.08
CA ARG A 69 11.21 -21.37 -17.75
C ARG A 69 12.71 -21.47 -17.46
N LYS A 70 13.49 -21.92 -18.43
CA LYS A 70 14.94 -22.14 -18.26
C LYS A 70 15.68 -20.81 -18.07
N ILE A 71 15.40 -19.81 -18.91
CA ILE A 71 15.96 -18.46 -18.77
C ILE A 71 15.63 -17.89 -17.39
N LYS A 72 14.36 -17.91 -16.97
CA LYS A 72 13.96 -17.39 -15.65
C LYS A 72 14.58 -18.16 -14.49
N ALA A 73 14.83 -19.45 -14.64
CA ALA A 73 15.48 -20.25 -13.61
C ALA A 73 16.95 -19.81 -13.45
N ARG A 74 17.69 -19.68 -14.55
CA ARG A 74 19.08 -19.20 -14.58
C ARG A 74 19.22 -17.78 -14.04
N GLU A 75 18.34 -16.86 -14.46
CA GLU A 75 18.34 -15.49 -13.96
C GLU A 75 18.14 -15.43 -12.43
N ARG A 76 17.23 -16.25 -11.89
CA ARG A 76 17.00 -16.33 -10.44
C ARG A 76 18.19 -16.93 -9.70
N GLU A 77 18.79 -17.96 -10.27
CA GLU A 77 19.96 -18.62 -9.69
C GLU A 77 21.14 -17.64 -9.60
N LEU A 78 21.44 -16.94 -10.70
CA LEU A 78 22.49 -15.93 -10.75
C LEU A 78 22.22 -14.76 -9.80
N MET A 79 20.99 -14.23 -9.78
CA MET A 79 20.62 -13.18 -8.81
C MET A 79 20.81 -13.62 -7.37
N LYS A 80 20.50 -14.88 -7.05
CA LYS A 80 20.67 -15.44 -5.71
C LYS A 80 22.16 -15.54 -5.34
N GLN A 81 23.02 -15.90 -6.30
CA GLN A 81 24.47 -15.93 -6.10
C GLN A 81 25.03 -14.53 -5.84
N ILE A 82 24.72 -13.56 -6.72
CA ILE A 82 25.13 -12.15 -6.58
C ILE A 82 24.69 -11.57 -5.23
N GLN A 83 23.42 -11.81 -4.87
CA GLN A 83 22.91 -11.33 -3.57
C GLN A 83 23.61 -12.00 -2.39
N LYS A 84 23.93 -13.30 -2.49
CA LYS A 84 24.64 -14.02 -1.43
C LYS A 84 26.07 -13.50 -1.27
N GLU A 85 26.77 -13.22 -2.36
CA GLU A 85 28.10 -12.62 -2.35
C GLU A 85 28.07 -11.22 -1.75
N TYR A 86 27.13 -10.39 -2.18
CA TYR A 86 26.91 -9.06 -1.61
C TYR A 86 26.64 -9.13 -0.10
N ASP A 87 25.70 -9.98 0.33
CA ASP A 87 25.34 -10.14 1.75
C ASP A 87 26.51 -10.63 2.62
N ALA A 88 27.51 -11.30 2.02
CA ALA A 88 28.72 -11.75 2.69
C ALA A 88 29.80 -10.67 2.75
N ILE A 89 29.96 -9.87 1.69
CA ILE A 89 31.06 -8.92 1.53
C ILE A 89 30.70 -7.54 2.12
N ALA A 90 29.49 -7.04 1.86
CA ALA A 90 29.08 -5.69 2.25
C ALA A 90 29.28 -5.39 3.74
N PRO A 91 28.93 -6.29 4.69
CA PRO A 91 29.15 -6.02 6.11
C PRO A 91 30.63 -5.87 6.47
N VAL A 92 31.52 -6.63 5.81
CA VAL A 92 32.97 -6.55 6.05
C VAL A 92 33.53 -5.25 5.51
N GLN A 93 33.06 -4.81 4.34
CA GLN A 93 33.44 -3.53 3.77
C GLN A 93 32.95 -2.36 4.63
N ASP A 94 31.70 -2.40 5.11
CA ASP A 94 31.14 -1.39 5.99
C ASP A 94 31.95 -1.28 7.30
N MET A 95 32.34 -2.41 7.90
CA MET A 95 33.20 -2.41 9.11
C MET A 95 34.58 -1.80 8.83
N ARG A 96 35.20 -2.13 7.68
CA ARG A 96 36.51 -1.57 7.31
C ARG A 96 36.44 -0.07 7.12
N ALA A 97 35.43 0.42 6.38
CA ALA A 97 35.22 1.85 6.20
C ALA A 97 34.99 2.60 7.52
N GLN A 98 34.28 1.99 8.47
CA GLN A 98 34.12 2.56 9.82
C GLN A 98 35.46 2.69 10.55
N LEU A 99 36.34 1.69 10.46
CA LEU A 99 37.65 1.70 11.10
C LEU A 99 38.64 2.65 10.41
N GLU A 100 38.56 2.75 9.08
CA GLU A 100 39.43 3.59 8.25
C GLU A 100 38.95 5.04 8.19
N GLY A 101 37.73 5.33 8.68
CA GLY A 101 37.14 6.67 8.65
C GLY A 101 36.72 7.12 7.25
N ASP A 102 36.34 6.19 6.37
CA ASP A 102 35.92 6.49 5.00
C ASP A 102 34.54 7.17 4.99
N VAL A 103 34.58 8.50 5.01
CA VAL A 103 33.39 9.37 5.07
C VAL A 103 32.48 9.17 3.86
N GLU A 104 33.03 8.86 2.67
CA GLU A 104 32.23 8.64 1.47
C GLU A 104 31.41 7.36 1.58
N LEU A 105 32.02 6.24 1.99
CA LEU A 105 31.27 5.00 2.16
C LEU A 105 30.27 5.09 3.33
N LEU A 106 30.63 5.79 4.41
CA LEU A 106 29.74 6.04 5.56
C LEU A 106 28.52 6.90 5.20
N SER A 107 28.71 7.91 4.34
CA SER A 107 27.62 8.77 3.85
C SER A 107 26.59 8.00 3.00
N LEU A 108 27.00 6.90 2.36
CA LEU A 108 26.11 6.00 1.63
C LEU A 108 25.39 5.00 2.55
N ILE A 109 25.97 4.69 3.72
CA ILE A 109 25.44 3.73 4.74
C ILE A 109 24.37 4.38 5.60
N LEU A 110 24.62 5.61 5.98
CA LEU A 110 23.63 6.42 6.66
C LEU A 110 22.60 6.83 5.60
N PRO A 111 21.30 6.59 5.81
CA PRO A 111 20.30 7.23 4.97
C PRO A 111 20.64 8.71 4.98
N ALA A 112 20.74 9.34 3.79
CA ALA A 112 20.83 10.78 3.69
C ALA A 112 19.77 11.33 4.65
N SER A 113 20.19 12.08 5.66
CA SER A 113 19.26 12.66 6.63
C SER A 113 18.48 13.77 5.93
N GLY A 114 17.66 13.39 4.95
CA GLY A 114 16.46 14.14 4.66
C GLY A 114 15.64 14.18 5.94
N PRO A 115 14.87 15.24 6.18
CA PRO A 115 13.98 15.28 7.31
C PRO A 115 13.16 13.99 7.26
N ASP A 116 13.29 13.14 8.27
CA ASP A 116 12.38 12.02 8.46
C ASP A 116 10.98 12.62 8.40
N GLU A 117 10.27 12.41 7.30
CA GLU A 117 8.89 12.89 7.13
C GLU A 117 8.02 12.01 8.00
N PHE A 118 8.07 12.30 9.30
CA PHE A 118 7.13 11.75 10.23
C PHE A 118 5.75 12.29 9.86
N ALA A 119 4.79 11.38 9.67
CA ALA A 119 3.39 11.74 9.41
C ALA A 119 2.79 12.66 10.49
N PHE A 120 3.38 12.66 11.69
CA PHE A 120 3.00 13.50 12.83
C PHE A 120 4.23 14.18 13.40
N VAL A 121 4.11 15.48 13.67
CA VAL A 121 5.19 16.30 14.24
C VAL A 121 5.63 15.76 15.61
N GLU A 122 4.72 15.18 16.39
CA GLU A 122 4.99 14.55 17.69
C GLU A 122 6.02 13.42 17.55
N ARG A 123 5.93 12.59 16.49
CA ARG A 123 6.92 11.53 16.25
C ARG A 123 8.30 12.11 15.94
N SER A 124 8.36 13.23 15.24
CA SER A 124 9.62 13.93 14.99
C SER A 124 10.23 14.46 16.28
N ARG A 125 9.42 15.07 17.15
CA ARG A 125 9.86 15.59 18.45
C ARG A 125 10.32 14.46 19.38
N ILE A 126 9.55 13.37 19.47
CA ILE A 126 9.91 12.17 20.24
C ILE A 126 11.23 11.60 19.71
N ALA A 127 11.37 11.38 18.39
CA ALA A 127 12.60 10.84 17.83
C ALA A 127 13.82 11.70 18.14
N LYS A 128 13.73 13.02 17.94
CA LYS A 128 14.81 13.96 18.29
C LYS A 128 15.18 13.85 19.77
N ALA A 129 14.18 13.87 20.65
CA ALA A 129 14.41 13.81 22.09
C ALA A 129 15.03 12.47 22.56
N PHE A 130 14.74 11.35 21.89
CA PHE A 130 15.36 10.04 22.17
C PHE A 130 16.80 9.91 21.67
N PHE A 131 17.14 10.57 20.57
CA PHE A 131 18.47 10.47 19.95
C PHE A 131 19.41 11.63 20.34
N ASP A 132 18.90 12.68 20.97
CA ASP A 132 19.71 13.73 21.59
C ASP A 132 20.38 13.18 22.86
N PRO A 133 21.72 13.22 22.97
CA PRO A 133 22.42 12.69 24.14
C PRO A 133 22.17 13.55 25.39
N PRO A 134 21.94 12.94 26.56
CA PRO A 134 21.64 13.65 27.81
C PRO A 134 22.81 14.54 28.27
N SER A 135 24.03 14.27 27.81
CA SER A 135 25.24 15.05 28.07
C SER A 135 25.23 16.47 27.50
N THR A 136 24.24 16.82 26.66
CA THR A 136 24.05 18.20 26.15
C THR A 136 23.16 19.06 27.06
N ARG A 137 22.47 18.46 28.03
CA ARG A 137 21.47 19.11 28.87
C ARG A 137 21.88 18.97 30.33
N GLY A 138 21.82 20.06 31.09
CA GLY A 138 22.01 20.00 32.55
C GLY A 138 20.95 19.11 33.22
N PRO A 139 21.07 18.81 34.53
CA PRO A 139 20.13 17.93 35.23
C PRO A 139 18.67 18.40 35.14
N GLU A 140 18.41 19.71 35.16
CA GLU A 140 17.07 20.28 34.97
C GLU A 140 16.57 20.09 33.53
N GLY A 141 17.44 20.26 32.53
CA GLY A 141 17.10 20.08 31.12
C GLY A 141 16.81 18.63 30.72
N ASP A 142 17.30 17.64 31.48
CA ASP A 142 16.94 16.22 31.29
C ASP A 142 15.52 15.94 31.81
N VAL A 143 15.13 16.55 32.94
CA VAL A 143 13.76 16.43 33.49
C VAL A 143 12.77 17.06 32.52
N ASP A 144 13.04 18.28 32.05
CA ASP A 144 12.17 18.98 31.08
C ASP A 144 12.06 18.20 29.76
N CYS A 145 13.16 17.59 29.30
CA CYS A 145 13.14 16.73 28.11
C CYS A 145 12.20 15.54 28.29
N ARG A 146 12.27 14.85 29.45
CA ARG A 146 11.41 13.69 29.74
C ARG A 146 9.94 14.08 29.84
N VAL A 147 9.63 15.22 30.48
CA VAL A 147 8.26 15.75 30.53
C VAL A 147 7.75 16.04 29.12
N SER A 148 8.56 16.72 28.30
CA SER A 148 8.24 17.02 26.90
C SER A 148 7.99 15.75 26.06
N ILE A 149 8.79 14.69 26.23
CA ILE A 149 8.57 13.39 25.58
C ILE A 149 7.22 12.78 25.99
N VAL A 150 6.90 12.81 27.29
CA VAL A 150 5.63 12.26 27.80
C VAL A 150 4.45 13.04 27.22
N ASP A 151 4.51 14.36 27.20
CA ASP A 151 3.46 15.21 26.63
C ASP A 151 3.29 14.97 25.12
N ASP A 152 4.39 14.80 24.39
CA ASP A 152 4.35 14.44 22.97
C ASP A 152 3.80 13.03 22.75
N MET A 153 4.11 12.07 23.64
CA MET A 153 3.54 10.72 23.61
C MET A 153 2.02 10.74 23.86
N VAL A 154 1.57 11.50 24.86
CA VAL A 154 0.14 11.67 25.16
C VAL A 154 -0.56 12.35 23.97
N SER A 155 0.03 13.41 23.43
CA SER A 155 -0.46 14.12 22.24
C SER A 155 -0.56 13.18 21.03
N LEU A 156 0.41 12.29 20.85
CA LEU A 156 0.42 11.29 19.80
C LEU A 156 -0.66 10.22 19.99
N CYS A 157 -0.93 9.78 21.22
CA CYS A 157 -1.97 8.78 21.52
C CYS A 157 -3.37 9.26 21.12
N ILE A 158 -3.61 10.58 21.13
CA ILE A 158 -4.87 11.20 20.70
C ILE A 158 -4.96 11.25 19.16
N ARG A 159 -3.83 11.18 18.44
CA ARG A 159 -3.82 11.22 16.98
C ARG A 159 -4.05 9.85 16.38
N GLN A 160 -5.11 9.74 15.58
CA GLN A 160 -5.33 8.56 14.78
C GLN A 160 -4.33 8.55 13.62
N GLU A 161 -3.40 7.60 13.62
CA GLU A 161 -2.55 7.37 12.45
C GLU A 161 -3.45 7.12 11.24
N GLY A 162 -3.37 8.06 10.28
CA GLY A 162 -4.04 7.96 9.00
C GLY A 162 -3.83 6.57 8.43
N VAL A 163 -4.85 6.05 7.73
CA VAL A 163 -4.89 4.69 7.18
C VAL A 163 -3.49 4.34 6.68
N PHE A 164 -2.83 3.33 7.29
CA PHE A 164 -1.77 2.61 6.59
C PHE A 164 -2.39 2.31 5.24
N ARG A 165 -2.04 3.08 4.20
CA ARG A 165 -2.52 2.84 2.85
C ARG A 165 -2.12 1.41 2.65
N LYS A 166 -3.08 0.48 2.73
CA LYS A 166 -2.81 -0.94 2.54
C LYS A 166 -2.08 -0.91 1.22
N ALA A 167 -0.78 -1.22 1.23
CA ALA A 167 0.01 -1.27 0.02
C ALA A 167 -0.86 -2.05 -0.94
N ARG A 168 -1.39 -1.37 -1.96
CA ARG A 168 -2.35 -2.00 -2.87
C ARG A 168 -1.54 -3.17 -3.39
N ARG A 169 -1.81 -4.39 -2.91
CA ARG A 169 -1.34 -5.58 -3.59
C ARG A 169 -2.01 -5.42 -4.93
N ILE A 170 -1.22 -5.00 -5.93
CA ILE A 170 -1.60 -5.02 -7.32
C ILE A 170 -1.89 -6.50 -7.57
N ARG A 171 -3.15 -6.88 -7.34
CA ARG A 171 -3.66 -8.18 -7.71
C ARG A 171 -3.60 -8.12 -9.23
N ARG A 172 -2.56 -8.74 -9.80
CA ARG A 172 -2.42 -8.90 -11.25
C ARG A 172 -3.77 -9.37 -11.76
N ILE A 173 -4.43 -8.52 -12.53
CA ILE A 173 -5.67 -8.86 -13.21
C ILE A 173 -5.27 -9.88 -14.27
N GLN A 174 -5.30 -11.16 -13.90
CA GLN A 174 -5.42 -12.22 -14.89
C GLN A 174 -6.88 -12.25 -15.29
N GLY A 175 -7.12 -11.88 -16.54
CA GLY A 175 -8.45 -11.79 -17.12
C GLY A 175 -9.23 -13.08 -16.92
N ARG A 176 -10.35 -12.98 -16.23
CA ARG A 176 -11.50 -13.85 -16.48
C ARG A 176 -12.54 -13.01 -17.19
N LYS A 177 -12.75 -13.35 -18.45
CA LYS A 177 -13.89 -12.93 -19.26
C LYS A 177 -15.15 -13.43 -18.55
N SER A 178 -16.08 -12.52 -18.24
CA SER A 178 -17.48 -12.86 -17.99
C SER A 178 -18.32 -11.99 -18.92
N HIS A 179 -19.01 -12.65 -19.85
CA HIS A 179 -20.01 -12.05 -20.73
C HIS A 179 -21.23 -11.54 -19.91
N PRO A 180 -22.03 -10.61 -20.48
CA PRO A 180 -22.98 -9.77 -19.78
C PRO A 180 -24.40 -10.34 -19.79
N ARG A 181 -25.22 -9.95 -18.80
CA ARG A 181 -26.67 -9.76 -18.93
C ARG A 181 -27.16 -8.74 -17.89
N ASP A 182 -27.64 -7.61 -18.41
CA ASP A 182 -28.89 -6.87 -18.14
C ASP A 182 -29.22 -6.50 -16.66
N ALA A 183 -29.59 -5.28 -16.27
CA ALA A 183 -29.77 -3.99 -16.93
C ALA A 183 -29.93 -2.90 -15.84
N ASP A 184 -29.85 -1.63 -16.28
CA ASP A 184 -30.45 -0.44 -15.68
C ASP A 184 -29.77 0.22 -14.47
N THR A 185 -28.90 1.21 -14.74
CA THR A 185 -29.26 2.64 -14.62
C THR A 185 -28.02 3.48 -14.94
N GLU A 186 -28.11 4.21 -16.05
CA GLU A 186 -27.14 5.21 -16.51
C GLU A 186 -27.04 6.39 -15.55
N CYS A 187 -25.84 6.94 -15.35
CA CYS A 187 -25.50 8.25 -15.93
C CYS A 187 -24.07 8.69 -15.59
N THR A 188 -23.24 8.65 -16.63
CA THR A 188 -22.46 9.80 -17.14
C THR A 188 -21.68 10.65 -16.13
N SER A 189 -20.39 10.35 -16.04
CA SER A 189 -19.38 11.32 -15.67
C SER A 189 -19.18 12.34 -16.80
N ASN A 190 -19.94 13.43 -16.79
CA ASN A 190 -19.61 14.60 -17.61
C ASN A 190 -18.72 15.54 -16.80
N ALA A 191 -17.46 15.60 -17.22
CA ALA A 191 -16.58 16.71 -16.94
C ALA A 191 -17.15 17.98 -17.57
N VAL A 192 -17.40 19.01 -16.76
CA VAL A 192 -17.55 20.38 -17.23
C VAL A 192 -16.68 21.28 -16.36
N LYS A 193 -15.79 21.99 -17.04
CA LYS A 193 -14.90 23.04 -16.55
C LYS A 193 -15.64 24.38 -16.69
N SER A 194 -15.73 25.18 -15.62
CA SER A 194 -15.61 26.67 -15.67
C SER A 194 -15.81 27.32 -14.29
N GLU A 195 -14.71 27.88 -13.79
CA GLU A 195 -14.51 29.29 -13.39
C GLU A 195 -15.39 29.97 -12.31
N SER A 196 -14.71 30.20 -11.17
CA SER A 196 -14.59 31.43 -10.37
C SER A 196 -15.83 32.23 -9.93
N THR A 197 -16.00 32.38 -8.60
CA THR A 197 -16.24 33.69 -7.97
C THR A 197 -15.99 33.67 -6.44
N SER A 198 -15.16 34.62 -6.01
CA SER A 198 -15.12 35.36 -4.73
C SER A 198 -15.17 34.66 -3.35
N GLU A 199 -14.09 34.93 -2.60
CA GLU A 199 -13.91 35.09 -1.16
C GLU A 199 -15.17 35.20 -0.27
N SER A 200 -15.19 34.44 0.82
CA SER A 200 -15.45 34.96 2.18
C SER A 200 -15.37 33.86 3.25
N ASP A 201 -14.98 34.32 4.44
CA ASP A 201 -14.61 33.60 5.64
C ASP A 201 -15.68 32.67 6.25
N PHE A 202 -15.17 31.71 7.05
CA PHE A 202 -15.85 30.81 8.01
C PHE A 202 -16.64 29.61 7.43
N PRO A 203 -16.22 28.36 7.72
CA PRO A 203 -17.00 27.17 7.34
C PRO A 203 -18.19 26.98 8.29
N GLY A 204 -19.34 27.53 7.90
CA GLY A 204 -20.63 27.27 8.55
C GLY A 204 -21.15 25.83 8.34
N PRO A 205 -22.25 25.44 9.01
CA PRO A 205 -22.69 24.05 9.21
C PRO A 205 -23.22 23.31 7.96
N HIS A 206 -23.06 23.88 6.77
CA HIS A 206 -23.75 23.45 5.55
C HIS A 206 -23.00 22.43 4.69
N LEU A 207 -21.85 21.92 5.14
CA LEU A 207 -21.02 20.98 4.38
C LEU A 207 -21.48 19.51 4.44
N PHE A 208 -22.45 19.17 5.29
CA PHE A 208 -22.91 17.79 5.45
C PHE A 208 -24.17 17.54 4.61
N PRO A 209 -24.17 16.51 3.74
CA PRO A 209 -25.35 16.17 2.97
C PRO A 209 -26.53 15.91 3.91
N ALA A 210 -27.68 16.54 3.63
CA ALA A 210 -28.92 16.26 4.35
C ALA A 210 -29.34 14.78 4.27
N ARG A 211 -28.77 14.03 3.30
CA ARG A 211 -28.93 12.58 3.15
C ARG A 211 -27.57 11.90 3.10
N CYS A 212 -27.32 11.00 4.03
CA CYS A 212 -26.10 10.20 4.06
C CYS A 212 -26.05 9.20 2.90
N LYS A 213 -24.85 8.91 2.38
CA LYS A 213 -24.66 7.92 1.31
C LYS A 213 -24.80 6.49 1.84
N PRO A 214 -25.22 5.53 1.00
CA PRO A 214 -25.26 4.12 1.40
C PRO A 214 -23.82 3.64 1.63
N TYR A 215 -23.56 3.18 2.85
CA TYR A 215 -22.25 2.71 3.38
C TYR A 215 -21.26 3.77 3.88
N GLN A 216 -21.76 4.97 4.19
CA GLN A 216 -20.96 6.02 4.83
C GLN A 216 -20.82 5.79 6.34
N CYS A 217 -19.65 6.11 6.90
CA CYS A 217 -19.43 6.03 8.35
C CYS A 217 -19.95 7.31 9.02
N LEU A 218 -21.02 7.18 9.82
CA LEU A 218 -21.63 8.31 10.55
C LEU A 218 -20.69 8.94 11.60
N TYR A 219 -19.77 8.14 12.15
CA TYR A 219 -18.73 8.63 13.05
C TYR A 219 -17.72 9.51 12.34
N CYS A 220 -17.15 9.03 11.23
CA CYS A 220 -16.24 9.83 10.42
C CYS A 220 -16.91 11.11 9.91
N LEU A 221 -18.20 11.06 9.56
CA LEU A 221 -18.92 12.25 9.13
C LEU A 221 -18.92 13.36 10.20
N GLY A 222 -19.15 12.96 11.46
CA GLY A 222 -19.22 13.87 12.60
C GLY A 222 -17.86 14.31 13.16
N ASP A 223 -16.78 13.61 12.84
CA ASP A 223 -15.45 13.89 13.40
C ASP A 223 -14.81 15.12 12.76
N ALA A 224 -14.70 16.21 13.53
CA ALA A 224 -14.10 17.46 13.09
C ALA A 224 -12.57 17.36 12.89
N ASN A 225 -11.92 16.33 13.46
CA ASN A 225 -10.47 16.15 13.35
C ASN A 225 -10.05 15.44 12.06
N LEU A 226 -10.99 14.92 11.28
CA LEU A 226 -10.73 14.26 10.00
C LEU A 226 -10.82 15.25 8.83
N PRO A 227 -9.98 15.11 7.78
CA PRO A 227 -10.11 15.91 6.57
C PRO A 227 -11.43 15.60 5.85
N LEU A 228 -11.98 16.59 5.13
CA LEU A 228 -13.30 16.50 4.48
C LEU A 228 -13.47 15.25 3.62
N GLU A 229 -12.42 14.84 2.89
CA GLU A 229 -12.42 13.63 2.06
C GLU A 229 -12.66 12.34 2.87
N GLU A 230 -12.07 12.25 4.06
CA GLU A 230 -12.25 11.08 4.95
C GLU A 230 -13.61 11.11 5.62
N ARG A 231 -14.10 12.30 5.99
CA ARG A 231 -15.45 12.48 6.57
C ARG A 231 -16.55 12.08 5.59
N LEU A 232 -16.36 12.38 4.30
CA LEU A 232 -17.32 12.08 3.24
C LEU A 232 -17.08 10.72 2.55
N HIS A 233 -16.10 9.94 3.03
CA HIS A 233 -15.72 8.68 2.40
C HIS A 233 -16.87 7.67 2.41
N ASN A 234 -17.18 7.13 1.23
CA ASN A 234 -18.15 6.06 1.10
C ASN A 234 -17.46 4.71 0.90
N LEU A 235 -17.83 3.72 1.72
CA LEU A 235 -17.23 2.39 1.66
C LEU A 235 -17.93 1.51 0.62
N GLY A 236 -17.21 0.51 0.10
CA GLY A 236 -17.72 -0.31 -1.00
C GLY A 236 -18.81 -1.33 -0.64
N SER A 237 -19.12 -1.54 0.66
CA SER A 237 -20.18 -2.49 1.08
C SER A 237 -20.53 -2.36 2.57
N LYS A 238 -21.66 -2.94 2.98
CA LYS A 238 -22.06 -3.08 4.41
C LYS A 238 -21.02 -3.82 5.27
N TYR A 239 -20.29 -4.79 4.69
CA TYR A 239 -19.24 -5.53 5.40
C TYR A 239 -17.98 -4.68 5.57
N SER A 240 -17.64 -3.88 4.55
CA SER A 240 -16.54 -2.92 4.61
C SER A 240 -16.82 -1.83 5.66
N LEU A 241 -18.05 -1.35 5.74
CA LEU A 241 -18.51 -0.41 6.75
C LEU A 241 -18.43 -0.99 8.16
N GLN A 242 -18.97 -2.19 8.39
CA GLN A 242 -18.87 -2.85 9.69
C GLN A 242 -17.40 -3.05 10.11
N ARG A 243 -16.56 -3.56 9.20
CA ARG A 243 -15.13 -3.76 9.47
C ARG A 243 -14.39 -2.44 9.73
N HIS A 244 -14.75 -1.37 9.03
CA HIS A 244 -14.19 -0.04 9.27
C HIS A 244 -14.58 0.43 10.68
N PHE A 245 -15.88 0.38 11.00
CA PHE A 245 -16.41 0.77 12.30
C PHE A 245 -15.72 0.02 13.45
N ASP A 246 -15.67 -1.31 13.39
CA ASP A 246 -15.03 -2.14 14.43
C ASP A 246 -13.52 -1.83 14.63
N ARG A 247 -12.83 -1.36 13.59
CA ARG A 247 -11.39 -1.08 13.64
C ARG A 247 -11.06 0.37 14.00
N ARG A 248 -11.90 1.30 13.58
CA ARG A 248 -11.66 2.75 13.70
C ARG A 248 -12.38 3.39 14.87
N HIS A 249 -13.46 2.77 15.31
CA HIS A 249 -14.28 3.24 16.42
C HIS A 249 -14.55 2.08 17.39
N PRO A 250 -13.51 1.52 18.04
CA PRO A 250 -13.71 0.52 19.07
C PRO A 250 -14.40 1.17 20.27
N PHE A 251 -15.63 0.73 20.57
CA PHE A 251 -16.34 1.15 21.78
C PHE A 251 -16.05 0.18 22.92
N PRO A 252 -15.64 0.67 24.11
CA PRO A 252 -15.58 -0.15 25.31
C PRO A 252 -16.97 -0.72 25.64
N PRO A 253 -17.07 -1.99 26.08
CA PRO A 253 -18.35 -2.56 26.48
C PRO A 253 -18.90 -1.81 27.70
N GLY A 254 -20.11 -1.27 27.60
CA GLY A 254 -20.82 -0.60 28.69
C GLY A 254 -20.77 0.92 28.69
N GLU A 255 -20.00 1.53 27.78
CA GLU A 255 -19.98 3.00 27.63
C GLU A 255 -21.05 3.48 26.62
N PRO A 256 -21.73 4.61 26.91
CA PRO A 256 -22.63 5.23 25.95
C PRO A 256 -21.85 5.73 24.74
N CYS A 257 -22.42 5.54 23.56
CA CYS A 257 -21.85 5.88 22.26
C CYS A 257 -22.14 7.36 21.97
N PRO A 258 -21.19 8.31 22.12
CA PRO A 258 -21.44 9.72 21.84
C PRO A 258 -21.57 9.90 20.33
N PHE A 259 -22.69 10.45 19.85
CA PHE A 259 -22.98 10.54 18.42
C PHE A 259 -22.48 11.88 17.86
N PRO A 260 -21.46 11.91 16.99
CA PRO A 260 -20.88 13.17 16.52
C PRO A 260 -21.60 13.76 15.29
N HIS A 261 -22.66 13.11 14.80
CA HIS A 261 -23.40 13.59 13.63
C HIS A 261 -24.25 14.82 13.96
N SER A 262 -24.17 15.86 13.13
CA SER A 262 -24.87 17.13 13.34
C SER A 262 -26.39 17.02 13.49
N VAL A 263 -27.04 16.07 12.80
CA VAL A 263 -28.50 15.87 12.86
C VAL A 263 -28.93 15.00 14.05
N CYS A 264 -28.00 14.27 14.67
CA CYS A 264 -28.34 13.25 15.66
C CYS A 264 -27.52 13.41 16.96
N SER A 265 -26.88 14.55 17.14
CA SER A 265 -26.07 14.93 18.30
C SER A 265 -26.86 14.89 19.62
N ALA A 266 -28.19 14.97 19.56
CA ALA A 266 -29.08 14.86 20.72
C ALA A 266 -29.43 13.42 21.11
N VAL A 267 -28.97 12.39 20.39
CA VAL A 267 -29.31 10.99 20.64
C VAL A 267 -28.17 10.27 21.36
N THR A 268 -28.38 9.94 22.64
CA THR A 268 -27.47 9.05 23.39
C THR A 268 -27.82 7.60 23.09
N LEU A 269 -26.90 6.86 22.47
CA LEU A 269 -27.09 5.45 22.13
C LEU A 269 -26.31 4.57 23.11
N ASN A 270 -27.01 3.78 23.92
CA ASN A 270 -26.42 3.02 25.03
C ASN A 270 -25.66 1.75 24.60
N SER A 271 -25.61 1.45 23.30
CA SER A 271 -24.95 0.24 22.76
C SER A 271 -24.68 0.37 21.27
N VAL A 272 -23.67 -0.35 20.77
CA VAL A 272 -23.39 -0.55 19.34
C VAL A 272 -24.64 -1.07 18.60
N MET A 273 -25.49 -1.87 19.24
CA MET A 273 -26.75 -2.34 18.65
C MET A 273 -27.74 -1.18 18.43
N HIS A 274 -27.90 -0.29 19.42
CA HIS A 274 -28.74 0.90 19.28
C HIS A 274 -28.20 1.83 18.18
N PHE A 275 -26.88 1.93 18.04
CA PHE A 275 -26.23 2.61 16.93
C PHE A 275 -26.59 2.01 15.57
N LYS A 276 -26.45 0.69 15.38
CA LYS A 276 -26.81 0.03 14.12
C LYS A 276 -28.29 0.23 13.77
N ASN A 277 -29.17 0.13 14.77
CA ASN A 277 -30.60 0.35 14.59
C ASN A 277 -30.93 1.81 14.22
N HIS A 278 -30.27 2.79 14.85
CA HIS A 278 -30.42 4.20 14.52
C HIS A 278 -29.92 4.48 13.09
N ALA A 279 -28.73 4.00 12.74
CA ALA A 279 -28.17 4.14 11.40
C ALA A 279 -29.11 3.56 10.31
N ALA A 280 -29.73 2.41 10.57
CA ALA A 280 -30.68 1.80 9.66
C ALA A 280 -31.99 2.58 9.55
N LYS A 281 -32.59 2.99 10.67
CA LYS A 281 -33.92 3.64 10.69
C LYS A 281 -33.89 5.11 10.27
N VAL A 282 -32.87 5.85 10.69
CA VAL A 282 -32.79 7.31 10.47
C VAL A 282 -32.04 7.63 9.19
N HIS A 283 -30.98 6.87 8.88
CA HIS A 283 -30.11 7.15 7.73
C HIS A 283 -30.20 6.12 6.60
N GLY A 284 -30.96 5.03 6.76
CA GLY A 284 -31.02 3.96 5.76
C GLY A 284 -29.69 3.21 5.58
N ILE A 285 -28.78 3.28 6.56
CA ILE A 285 -27.45 2.67 6.50
C ILE A 285 -27.46 1.35 7.25
N TYR A 286 -27.31 0.26 6.50
CA TYR A 286 -27.27 -1.10 7.05
C TYR A 286 -25.83 -1.55 7.29
N MET A 287 -25.52 -1.87 8.54
CA MET A 287 -24.28 -2.52 8.93
C MET A 287 -24.53 -4.02 9.11
N SER A 288 -23.50 -4.85 8.90
CA SER A 288 -23.66 -6.30 9.07
C SER A 288 -23.62 -6.69 10.56
N ASP A 289 -24.36 -7.72 10.92
CA ASP A 289 -24.24 -8.34 12.24
C ASP A 289 -22.94 -9.13 12.33
N LYS A 290 -22.36 -9.18 13.55
CA LYS A 290 -21.23 -10.06 13.81
C LYS A 290 -21.79 -11.48 13.80
N VAL A 291 -21.31 -12.31 12.87
CA VAL A 291 -21.43 -13.77 12.95
C VAL A 291 -20.44 -14.26 14.00
#